data_AF-A0A0B1SPP1-F1
#
_entry.id   AF-A0A0B1SPP1-F1
#
_cell.length_a   1.000
_cell.length_b   1.000
_cell.length_c   1.000
_cell.angle_alpha   90.00
_cell.angle_beta   90.00
_cell.angle_gamma   90.00
#
_symmetry.space_group_name_H-M   'P 1'
#
loop_
_entity.id
_entity.type
_entity.pdbx_description
1 polymer ?
#
loop_
_entity_poly.entity_id
_entity_poly.type
_entity_poly.pdbx_seq_one_letter_code
_entity_poly.pdbx_strand_id
1 'polypeptide(L)'
;MMLLVADDSFNILFNSLLGQASVNHLHLHCLYWPYETDLIHRRFEPLNDSLNVYTIEPPHWICSAFAFQLTSMEEYDTFMRNLTRCVEFLTEQNQAHNVFITRAQPIRTTGPEREEDRAGKRPQYVTAYVFPRVNVAGAKPPTSFNPAACELAGCLMSYTIRFFESASEQSAVRIIEEEAQLPSDVFHKLALNFSDSLSNRPLGTSHCSRNNLLEELTSPEIDELRDTFQMFTPHSPNVGTRTHRSASVDKDISSRGKISFACE
;
A
#
# COMPACT_ATOMS: atom_id res chain seq x y z
N MET A 1 9.60 6.96 -24.39
CA MET A 1 10.32 8.06 -23.70
C MET A 1 11.48 7.53 -22.89
N MET A 2 11.27 6.63 -21.92
CA MET A 2 12.36 6.12 -21.08
C MET A 2 13.52 5.48 -21.87
N LEU A 3 13.22 4.73 -22.94
CA LEU A 3 14.23 4.12 -23.81
C LEU A 3 15.00 5.12 -24.69
N LEU A 4 14.52 6.36 -24.81
CA LEU A 4 15.15 7.41 -25.62
C LEU A 4 16.05 8.33 -24.80
N VAL A 5 15.89 8.35 -23.47
CA VAL A 5 16.65 9.20 -22.55
C VAL A 5 17.62 8.34 -21.76
N ALA A 6 18.91 8.59 -21.91
CA ALA A 6 19.96 7.84 -21.22
C ALA A 6 20.27 8.35 -19.81
N ASP A 7 19.76 9.53 -19.44
CA ASP A 7 19.98 10.15 -18.14
C ASP A 7 19.20 9.40 -17.03
N ASP A 8 19.90 9.00 -15.96
CA ASP A 8 19.34 8.30 -14.81
C ASP A 8 18.45 9.19 -13.93
N SER A 9 18.60 10.50 -14.01
CA SER A 9 17.76 11.47 -13.29
C SER A 9 16.43 11.75 -13.98
N PHE A 10 16.21 11.21 -15.19
CA PHE A 10 14.96 11.34 -15.93
C PHE A 10 13.90 10.34 -15.42
N ASN A 11 12.72 10.86 -15.11
CA ASN A 11 11.63 10.10 -14.53
C ASN A 11 10.32 10.37 -15.26
N ILE A 12 9.47 9.33 -15.35
CA ILE A 12 8.10 9.44 -15.87
C ILE A 12 7.13 9.10 -14.75
N LEU A 13 6.10 9.92 -14.59
CA LEU A 13 5.06 9.75 -13.58
C LEU A 13 3.68 9.71 -14.23
N PHE A 14 2.80 8.90 -13.66
CA PHE A 14 1.39 8.85 -13.99
C PHE A 14 0.54 8.79 -12.72
N ASN A 15 -0.57 9.51 -12.73
CA ASN A 15 -1.57 9.51 -11.68
C ASN A 15 -2.89 9.05 -12.30
N SER A 16 -3.45 7.92 -11.85
CA SER A 16 -4.77 7.48 -12.30
C SER A 16 -5.87 8.41 -11.78
N LEU A 17 -7.09 8.24 -12.30
CA LEU A 17 -8.28 8.78 -11.64
C LEU A 17 -8.35 8.31 -10.19
N LEU A 18 -8.76 9.20 -9.29
CA LEU A 18 -8.73 9.02 -7.83
C LEU A 18 -7.33 8.79 -7.23
N GLY A 19 -6.29 8.76 -8.07
CA GLY A 19 -4.87 8.60 -7.76
C GLY A 19 -4.10 9.92 -7.70
N GLN A 20 -4.76 10.98 -7.23
CA GLN A 20 -4.24 12.37 -7.21
C GLN A 20 -4.08 13.07 -8.57
N ALA A 21 -4.65 12.53 -9.66
CA ALA A 21 -4.74 13.23 -10.94
C ALA A 21 -5.44 14.59 -10.81
N SER A 22 -4.84 15.65 -11.38
CA SER A 22 -5.40 17.01 -11.35
C SER A 22 -6.26 17.34 -12.58
N VAL A 23 -6.17 16.54 -13.64
CA VAL A 23 -6.95 16.69 -14.87
C VAL A 23 -7.53 15.33 -15.29
N ASN A 24 -8.64 15.36 -16.03
CA ASN A 24 -9.41 14.17 -16.42
C ASN A 24 -9.02 13.59 -17.80
N HIS A 25 -7.89 14.03 -18.37
CA HIS A 25 -7.36 13.44 -19.61
C HIS A 25 -6.05 12.70 -19.32
N LEU A 26 -5.78 11.67 -20.10
CA LEU A 26 -4.52 10.93 -20.02
C LEU A 26 -3.35 11.88 -20.28
N HIS A 27 -2.48 12.02 -19.29
CA HIS A 27 -1.24 12.76 -19.40
C HIS A 27 -0.18 12.07 -18.52
N LEU A 28 1.07 12.19 -18.97
CA LEU A 28 2.24 11.70 -18.25
C LEU A 28 3.07 12.91 -17.86
N HIS A 29 3.62 12.91 -16.65
CA HIS A 29 4.63 13.88 -16.29
C HIS A 29 6.01 13.29 -16.62
N CYS A 30 6.87 14.12 -17.19
CA CYS A 30 8.27 13.78 -17.44
C CYS A 30 9.12 14.87 -16.79
N LEU A 31 10.05 14.50 -15.92
CA LEU A 31 10.87 15.45 -15.20
C LEU A 31 12.24 14.87 -14.87
N TYR A 32 13.19 15.77 -14.72
CA TYR A 32 14.50 15.46 -14.17
C TYR A 32 14.49 15.86 -12.69
N TRP A 33 14.97 15.01 -11.80
CA TRP A 33 15.34 15.43 -10.46
C TRP A 33 16.70 14.84 -10.06
N PRO A 34 17.60 15.63 -9.45
CA PRO A 34 19.02 15.29 -9.33
C PRO A 34 19.34 14.30 -8.19
N TYR A 35 18.32 13.64 -7.63
CA TYR A 35 18.42 12.77 -6.46
C TYR A 35 17.96 11.35 -6.80
N GLU A 36 18.73 10.35 -6.39
CA GLU A 36 18.28 8.97 -6.48
C GLU A 36 17.21 8.71 -5.41
N THR A 37 16.10 8.10 -5.80
CA THR A 37 15.13 7.61 -4.83
C THR A 37 15.70 6.44 -4.05
N ASP A 38 15.41 6.34 -2.76
CA ASP A 38 15.85 5.17 -1.99
C ASP A 38 15.14 3.87 -2.44
N LEU A 39 14.02 3.97 -3.15
CA LEU A 39 13.25 2.84 -3.68
C LEU A 39 14.08 1.94 -4.60
N ILE A 40 14.96 2.52 -5.43
CA ILE A 40 15.78 1.74 -6.38
C ILE A 40 16.86 0.88 -5.69
N HIS A 41 17.11 1.10 -4.40
CA HIS A 41 18.09 0.38 -3.59
C HIS A 41 17.48 -0.73 -2.73
N ARG A 42 16.14 -0.82 -2.68
CA ARG A 42 15.42 -1.77 -1.82
C ARG A 42 15.40 -3.18 -2.40
N ARG A 43 15.29 -4.16 -1.49
CA ARG A 43 14.98 -5.55 -1.82
C ARG A 43 13.48 -5.67 -2.06
N PHE A 44 13.10 -6.50 -3.02
CA PHE A 44 11.73 -6.82 -3.37
C PHE A 44 11.47 -8.30 -3.17
N GLU A 45 10.21 -8.67 -3.02
CA GLU A 45 9.76 -10.05 -2.96
C GLU A 45 9.13 -10.43 -4.31
N PRO A 46 9.32 -11.65 -4.82
CA PRO A 46 8.65 -12.09 -6.05
C PRO A 46 7.14 -12.23 -5.84
N LEU A 47 6.34 -11.88 -6.86
CA LEU A 47 4.88 -12.04 -6.81
C LEU A 47 4.49 -13.50 -7.08
N ASN A 48 4.42 -14.32 -6.02
CA ASN A 48 4.11 -15.77 -6.12
C ASN A 48 4.95 -16.44 -7.23
N ASP A 49 4.31 -17.24 -8.10
CA ASP A 49 4.92 -17.90 -9.26
C ASP A 49 5.01 -16.99 -10.51
N SER A 50 4.67 -15.71 -10.40
CA SER A 50 4.66 -14.80 -11.55
C SER A 50 6.08 -14.39 -11.92
N LEU A 51 6.50 -14.73 -13.14
CA LEU A 51 7.81 -14.37 -13.66
C LEU A 51 7.90 -12.85 -13.89
N ASN A 52 9.01 -12.25 -13.44
CA ASN A 52 9.37 -10.83 -13.68
C ASN A 52 8.36 -9.82 -13.11
N VAL A 53 7.69 -10.17 -12.01
CA VAL A 53 6.83 -9.27 -11.25
C VAL A 53 7.22 -9.36 -9.78
N TYR A 54 7.43 -8.22 -9.16
CA TYR A 54 7.89 -8.13 -7.78
C TYR A 54 7.00 -7.22 -6.95
N THR A 55 7.04 -7.37 -5.65
CA THR A 55 6.33 -6.52 -4.68
C THR A 55 7.29 -5.95 -3.64
N ILE A 56 6.94 -4.78 -3.14
CA ILE A 56 7.52 -4.20 -1.92
C ILE A 56 6.38 -3.64 -1.10
N GLU A 57 6.50 -3.71 0.21
CA GLU A 57 5.46 -3.32 1.16
C GLU A 57 6.09 -2.65 2.38
N PRO A 58 5.31 -1.88 3.18
CA PRO A 58 5.75 -1.45 4.49
C PRO A 58 6.17 -2.63 5.38
N PRO A 59 7.22 -2.49 6.21
CA PRO A 59 8.03 -1.29 6.44
C PRO A 59 9.18 -1.09 5.44
N HIS A 60 9.33 -1.95 4.43
CA HIS A 60 10.45 -1.91 3.48
C HIS A 60 10.39 -0.75 2.49
N TRP A 61 9.18 -0.26 2.22
CA TRP A 61 8.93 1.02 1.56
C TRP A 61 7.74 1.74 2.21
N ILE A 62 7.58 3.02 1.92
CA ILE A 62 6.54 3.88 2.51
C ILE A 62 5.12 3.43 2.10
N CYS A 63 4.98 2.77 0.95
CA CYS A 63 3.72 2.22 0.48
C CYS A 63 3.94 0.93 -0.34
N SER A 64 2.89 0.14 -0.50
CA SER A 64 2.97 -1.09 -1.28
C SER A 64 3.04 -0.80 -2.79
N ALA A 65 3.88 -1.55 -3.51
CA ALA A 65 4.04 -1.39 -4.95
C ALA A 65 4.28 -2.72 -5.66
N PHE A 66 3.82 -2.80 -6.91
CA PHE A 66 4.31 -3.77 -7.88
C PHE A 66 5.49 -3.18 -8.64
N ALA A 67 6.50 -3.98 -8.93
CA ALA A 67 7.66 -3.58 -9.72
C ALA A 67 7.86 -4.50 -10.93
N PHE A 68 8.21 -3.88 -12.06
CA PHE A 68 8.50 -4.51 -13.33
C PHE A 68 9.81 -3.93 -13.84
N GLN A 69 10.72 -4.76 -14.34
CA GLN A 69 12.01 -4.30 -14.85
C GLN A 69 12.27 -4.86 -16.23
N LEU A 70 12.77 -4.01 -17.13
CA LEU A 70 13.22 -4.38 -18.46
C LEU A 70 14.74 -4.53 -18.45
N THR A 71 15.23 -5.76 -18.37
CA THR A 71 16.68 -6.04 -18.29
C THR A 71 17.32 -6.20 -19.66
N SER A 72 16.55 -6.63 -20.66
CA SER A 72 17.00 -6.78 -22.06
C SER A 72 15.89 -6.45 -23.04
N MET A 73 16.24 -6.13 -24.30
CA MET A 73 15.24 -5.86 -25.34
C MET A 73 14.43 -7.10 -25.74
N GLU A 74 14.94 -8.31 -25.49
CA GLU A 74 14.20 -9.56 -25.73
C GLU A 74 13.00 -9.71 -24.79
N GLU A 75 13.06 -9.07 -23.61
CA GLU A 75 11.99 -9.08 -22.61
C GLU A 75 10.96 -7.97 -22.81
N TYR A 76 11.13 -7.11 -23.82
CA TYR A 76 10.31 -5.91 -24.03
C TYR A 76 8.81 -6.21 -24.05
N ASP A 77 8.41 -7.21 -24.84
CA ASP A 77 7.00 -7.57 -24.97
C ASP A 77 6.42 -8.12 -23.66
N THR A 78 7.22 -8.86 -22.88
CA THR A 78 6.80 -9.39 -21.58
C THR A 78 6.68 -8.27 -20.55
N PHE A 79 7.67 -7.37 -20.48
CA PHE A 79 7.64 -6.19 -19.63
C PHE A 79 6.40 -5.33 -19.92
N MET A 80 6.17 -4.99 -21.19
CA MET A 80 5.02 -4.18 -21.61
C MET A 80 3.70 -4.87 -21.31
N ARG A 81 3.59 -6.18 -21.61
CA ARG A 81 2.37 -6.96 -21.34
C ARG A 81 2.06 -7.01 -19.84
N ASN A 82 3.05 -7.29 -18.99
CA ASN A 82 2.85 -7.40 -17.54
C ASN A 82 2.46 -6.06 -16.93
N LEU A 83 3.16 -4.97 -17.30
CA LEU A 83 2.84 -3.62 -16.85
C LEU A 83 1.45 -3.17 -17.30
N THR A 84 1.11 -3.41 -18.57
CA THR A 84 -0.21 -3.06 -19.12
C THR A 84 -1.32 -3.84 -18.42
N ARG A 85 -1.16 -5.15 -18.25
CA ARG A 85 -2.11 -5.99 -17.49
C ARG A 85 -2.26 -5.53 -16.05
N CYS A 86 -1.19 -5.06 -15.40
CA CYS A 86 -1.29 -4.50 -14.04
C CYS A 86 -2.20 -3.27 -14.00
N VAL A 87 -1.96 -2.31 -14.89
CA VAL A 87 -2.76 -1.07 -14.98
C VAL A 87 -4.21 -1.37 -15.36
N GLU A 88 -4.45 -2.27 -16.32
CA GLU A 88 -5.78 -2.73 -16.71
C GLU A 88 -6.50 -3.40 -15.55
N PHE A 89 -5.86 -4.38 -14.89
CA PHE A 89 -6.40 -5.07 -13.73
C PHE A 89 -6.80 -4.09 -12.61
N LEU A 90 -5.92 -3.16 -12.24
CA LEU A 90 -6.23 -2.16 -11.22
C LEU A 90 -7.41 -1.28 -11.63
N THR A 91 -7.48 -0.90 -12.91
CA THR A 91 -8.59 -0.12 -13.45
C THR A 91 -9.90 -0.89 -13.38
N GLU A 92 -9.92 -2.17 -13.77
CA GLU A 92 -11.09 -3.06 -13.70
C GLU A 92 -11.56 -3.28 -12.26
N GLN A 93 -10.64 -3.32 -11.29
CA GLN A 93 -10.95 -3.39 -9.87
C GLN A 93 -11.37 -2.03 -9.26
N ASN A 94 -11.48 -0.97 -10.06
CA ASN A 94 -11.70 0.40 -9.60
C ASN A 94 -10.67 0.85 -8.54
N GLN A 95 -9.44 0.35 -8.66
CA GLN A 95 -8.34 0.63 -7.76
C GLN A 95 -7.49 1.78 -8.32
N ALA A 96 -7.49 2.91 -7.61
CA ALA A 96 -6.59 4.01 -7.93
C ALA A 96 -5.14 3.55 -7.81
N HIS A 97 -4.29 4.10 -8.67
CA HIS A 97 -2.89 3.77 -8.73
C HIS A 97 -2.03 4.92 -9.28
N ASN A 98 -0.77 4.93 -8.89
CA ASN A 98 0.25 5.77 -9.47
C ASN A 98 1.28 4.90 -10.18
N VAL A 99 1.89 5.43 -11.23
CA VAL A 99 3.01 4.77 -11.91
C VAL A 99 4.21 5.69 -11.88
N PHE A 100 5.35 5.13 -11.54
CA PHE A 100 6.65 5.77 -11.56
C PHE A 100 7.59 4.92 -12.40
N ILE A 101 8.17 5.49 -13.45
CA ILE A 101 9.11 4.81 -14.33
C ILE A 101 10.43 5.56 -14.26
N THR A 102 11.50 4.82 -13.97
CA THR A 102 12.84 5.37 -13.74
C THR A 102 13.91 4.39 -14.22
N ARG A 103 15.18 4.79 -14.08
CA ARG A 103 16.32 3.89 -14.20
C ARG A 103 16.70 3.39 -12.81
N ALA A 104 16.85 2.07 -12.69
CA ALA A 104 17.17 1.43 -11.43
C ALA A 104 18.16 0.28 -11.63
N GLN A 105 18.89 -0.03 -10.57
CA GLN A 105 19.73 -1.22 -10.48
C GLN A 105 18.90 -2.51 -10.64
N PRO A 106 19.54 -3.66 -10.93
CA PRO A 106 18.84 -4.93 -11.01
C PRO A 106 18.01 -5.17 -9.73
N ILE A 107 16.74 -5.53 -9.88
CA ILE A 107 15.87 -5.83 -8.74
C ILE A 107 16.48 -7.00 -7.96
N ARG A 108 16.66 -6.81 -6.65
CA ARG A 108 17.21 -7.81 -5.75
C ARG A 108 16.09 -8.49 -4.97
N THR A 109 16.12 -9.81 -4.90
CA THR A 109 15.22 -10.63 -4.07
C THR A 109 15.93 -11.33 -2.92
N THR A 110 17.23 -11.16 -2.81
CA THR A 110 18.06 -11.76 -1.75
C THR A 110 19.05 -10.74 -1.19
N GLY A 111 19.65 -11.06 -0.05
CA GLY A 111 20.62 -10.18 0.61
C GLY A 111 19.96 -9.09 1.48
N PRO A 112 20.69 -7.99 1.77
CA PRO A 112 20.23 -6.95 2.68
C PRO A 112 19.03 -6.18 2.11
N GLU A 113 18.16 -5.70 3.00
CA GLU A 113 16.96 -4.94 2.65
C GLU A 113 17.26 -3.70 1.81
N ARG A 114 18.40 -3.05 2.06
CA ARG A 114 18.85 -1.85 1.35
C ARG A 114 20.30 -2.01 0.95
N GLU A 115 20.62 -1.70 -0.30
CA GLU A 115 21.98 -1.77 -0.81
C GLU A 115 22.20 -0.75 -1.93
N GLU A 116 22.98 0.29 -1.63
CA GLU A 116 23.38 1.33 -2.58
C GLU A 116 24.58 0.88 -3.42
N ASP A 117 24.64 1.31 -4.68
CA ASP A 117 25.82 1.14 -5.53
C ASP A 117 26.63 2.43 -5.60
N ARG A 118 27.32 2.73 -4.51
CA ARG A 118 28.15 3.94 -4.38
C ARG A 118 29.25 4.02 -5.43
N ALA A 119 29.60 2.90 -6.07
CA ALA A 119 30.65 2.85 -7.07
C ALA A 119 30.11 2.98 -8.51
N GLY A 120 28.78 3.01 -8.72
CA GLY A 120 28.15 3.13 -10.02
C GLY A 120 28.56 2.03 -11.01
N LYS A 121 28.74 0.80 -10.52
CA LYS A 121 29.20 -0.35 -11.31
C LYS A 121 28.06 -1.19 -11.89
N ARG A 122 26.88 -1.14 -11.27
CA ARG A 122 25.71 -1.91 -11.65
C ARG A 122 25.03 -1.25 -12.85
N PRO A 123 24.49 -2.06 -13.78
CA PRO A 123 23.72 -1.53 -14.89
C PRO A 123 22.43 -0.87 -14.38
N GLN A 124 21.97 0.14 -15.13
CA GLN A 124 20.74 0.87 -14.85
C GLN A 124 19.67 0.48 -15.88
N TYR A 125 18.66 -0.25 -15.42
CA TYR A 125 17.57 -0.77 -16.23
C TYR A 125 16.32 0.09 -16.11
N VAL A 126 15.45 0.03 -17.13
CA VAL A 126 14.15 0.68 -17.04
C VAL A 126 13.28 -0.11 -16.08
N THR A 127 12.82 0.54 -15.01
CA THR A 127 11.97 -0.08 -13.99
C THR A 127 10.71 0.76 -13.82
N ALA A 128 9.56 0.08 -13.83
CA ALA A 128 8.25 0.65 -13.56
C ALA A 128 7.77 0.16 -12.19
N TYR A 129 7.38 1.10 -11.35
CA TYR A 129 6.73 0.89 -10.06
C TYR A 129 5.28 1.33 -10.19
N VAL A 130 4.36 0.45 -9.82
CA VAL A 130 2.92 0.72 -9.77
C VAL A 130 2.51 0.70 -8.31
N PHE A 131 1.97 1.80 -7.81
CA PHE A 131 1.52 1.96 -6.43
C PHE A 131 0.00 1.93 -6.38
N PRO A 132 -0.65 0.77 -6.12
CA PRO A 132 -2.05 0.74 -5.76
C PRO A 132 -2.27 1.52 -4.47
N ARG A 133 -3.28 2.38 -4.43
CA ARG A 133 -3.51 3.29 -3.32
C ARG A 133 -4.98 3.47 -3.01
N VAL A 134 -5.28 3.92 -1.79
CA VAL A 134 -6.65 4.31 -1.41
C VAL A 134 -7.19 5.36 -2.38
N ASN A 135 -8.44 5.15 -2.81
CA ASN A 135 -9.14 6.06 -3.71
C ASN A 135 -9.39 7.39 -2.98
N VAL A 136 -8.91 8.50 -3.56
CA VAL A 136 -9.16 9.84 -3.02
C VAL A 136 -10.26 10.50 -3.83
N ALA A 137 -11.36 10.83 -3.15
CA ALA A 137 -12.49 11.56 -3.70
C ALA A 137 -12.66 12.91 -2.99
N GLY A 138 -13.19 13.90 -3.73
CA GLY A 138 -13.44 15.24 -3.20
C GLY A 138 -12.29 16.22 -3.43
N ALA A 139 -12.44 17.42 -2.87
CA ALA A 139 -11.44 18.48 -3.00
C ALA A 139 -10.17 18.09 -2.22
N LYS A 140 -9.01 18.36 -2.82
CA LYS A 140 -7.71 18.19 -2.16
C LYS A 140 -7.69 19.11 -0.93
N PRO A 141 -7.52 18.58 0.29
CA PRO A 141 -7.39 19.43 1.46
C PRO A 141 -6.14 20.32 1.30
N PRO A 142 -6.09 21.50 1.95
CA PRO A 142 -4.88 22.32 1.98
C PRO A 142 -3.84 21.63 2.89
N THR A 143 -3.27 20.54 2.41
CA THR A 143 -2.28 19.72 3.10
C THR A 143 -0.86 20.21 2.84
N SER A 144 0.07 19.69 3.63
CA SER A 144 1.52 19.87 3.47
C SER A 144 2.03 19.47 2.08
N PHE A 145 1.58 18.31 1.61
CA PHE A 145 1.75 17.77 0.27
C PHE A 145 0.62 16.78 -0.04
N ASN A 146 0.47 16.36 -1.29
CA ASN A 146 -0.50 15.34 -1.69
C ASN A 146 0.27 14.10 -2.15
N PRO A 147 0.03 12.89 -1.60
CA PRO A 147 0.72 11.68 -2.02
C PRO A 147 0.35 11.23 -3.45
N ALA A 148 1.02 11.80 -4.45
CA ALA A 148 0.94 11.39 -5.85
C ALA A 148 2.18 10.57 -6.24
N ALA A 149 2.31 10.23 -7.53
CA ALA A 149 3.40 9.38 -8.02
C ALA A 149 4.81 9.86 -7.58
N CYS A 150 5.02 11.18 -7.53
CA CYS A 150 6.31 11.77 -7.16
C CYS A 150 6.64 11.49 -5.68
N GLU A 151 5.67 11.74 -4.81
CA GLU A 151 5.79 11.58 -3.36
C GLU A 151 5.89 10.10 -2.97
N LEU A 152 5.12 9.23 -3.61
CA LEU A 152 5.19 7.78 -3.40
C LEU A 152 6.50 7.18 -3.90
N ALA A 153 7.16 7.82 -4.86
CA ALA A 153 8.51 7.53 -5.30
C ALA A 153 9.59 8.15 -4.39
N GLY A 154 9.22 8.82 -3.29
CA GLY A 154 10.17 9.37 -2.31
C GLY A 154 10.62 10.82 -2.60
N CYS A 155 10.06 11.49 -3.60
CA CYS A 155 10.33 12.90 -3.88
C CYS A 155 9.16 13.77 -3.39
N LEU A 156 9.32 14.38 -2.22
CA LEU A 156 8.26 15.15 -1.56
C LEU A 156 8.22 16.61 -2.06
N MET A 157 7.10 17.02 -2.67
CA MET A 157 6.86 18.43 -2.99
C MET A 157 6.14 19.14 -1.84
N SER A 158 6.83 20.09 -1.20
CA SER A 158 6.21 20.95 -0.20
C SER A 158 5.37 22.05 -0.84
N TYR A 159 4.11 22.19 -0.41
CA TYR A 159 3.24 23.29 -0.83
C TYR A 159 3.33 24.53 0.07
N THR A 160 3.99 24.42 1.23
CA THR A 160 4.09 25.54 2.18
C THR A 160 5.51 25.66 2.74
N ILE A 161 5.95 26.89 2.99
CA ILE A 161 7.24 27.12 3.64
C ILE A 161 7.31 26.46 5.02
N ARG A 162 6.20 26.47 5.77
CA ARG A 162 6.14 25.85 7.10
C ARG A 162 6.43 24.36 7.04
N PHE A 163 5.78 23.64 6.11
CA PHE A 163 6.06 22.22 5.95
C PHE A 163 7.49 21.98 5.47
N PHE A 164 8.00 22.80 4.55
CA PHE A 164 9.39 22.67 4.09
C PHE A 164 10.40 22.78 5.24
N GLU A 165 10.18 23.70 6.17
CA GLU A 165 11.06 23.93 7.32
C GLU A 165 10.87 22.89 8.44
N SER A 166 9.66 22.35 8.60
CA SER A 166 9.31 21.45 9.71
C SER A 166 9.16 19.98 9.33
N ALA A 167 9.36 19.62 8.06
CA ALA A 167 9.16 18.26 7.57
C ALA A 167 10.10 17.29 8.27
N SER A 168 9.53 16.19 8.77
CA SER A 168 10.27 15.03 9.25
C SER A 168 9.81 13.78 8.49
N GLU A 169 10.67 12.76 8.44
CA GLU A 169 10.33 11.46 7.86
C GLU A 169 9.05 10.89 8.47
N GLN A 170 8.95 10.86 9.80
CA GLN A 170 7.74 10.39 10.49
C GLN A 170 6.48 11.15 10.08
N SER A 171 6.57 12.48 9.93
CA SER A 171 5.41 13.28 9.51
C SER A 171 4.99 12.98 8.07
N ALA A 172 5.94 12.76 7.17
CA ALA A 172 5.66 12.45 5.76
C ALA A 172 5.12 11.03 5.59
N VAL A 173 5.74 10.04 6.25
CA VAL A 173 5.27 8.65 6.27
C VAL A 173 3.83 8.59 6.77
N ARG A 174 3.52 9.30 7.87
CA ARG A 174 2.16 9.35 8.41
C ARG A 174 1.13 9.90 7.42
N ILE A 175 1.47 10.97 6.70
CA ILE A 175 0.57 11.53 5.67
C ILE A 175 0.33 10.49 4.55
N ILE A 176 1.38 9.81 4.10
CA ILE A 176 1.27 8.79 3.05
C ILE A 176 0.47 7.57 3.52
N GLU A 177 0.68 7.14 4.76
CA GLU A 177 -0.07 6.06 5.41
C GLU A 177 -1.56 6.40 5.50
N GLU A 178 -1.90 7.60 5.97
CA GLU A 178 -3.29 8.04 6.15
C GLU A 178 -4.01 8.30 4.81
N GLU A 179 -3.33 8.80 3.78
CA GLU A 179 -3.97 9.28 2.55
C GLU A 179 -3.79 8.39 1.30
N ALA A 180 -2.84 7.45 1.30
CA ALA A 180 -2.53 6.64 0.11
C ALA A 180 -2.35 5.15 0.38
N GLN A 181 -1.75 4.75 1.50
CA GLN A 181 -1.43 3.35 1.74
C GLN A 181 -2.69 2.48 1.81
N LEU A 182 -2.69 1.37 1.06
CA LEU A 182 -3.72 0.34 1.21
C LEU A 182 -3.47 -0.47 2.51
N PRO A 183 -4.54 -0.90 3.20
CA PRO A 183 -4.41 -1.91 4.25
C PRO A 183 -3.71 -3.17 3.71
N SER A 184 -2.82 -3.77 4.51
CA SER A 184 -1.97 -4.90 4.06
C SER A 184 -2.79 -6.09 3.57
N ASP A 185 -3.92 -6.41 4.23
CA ASP A 185 -4.83 -7.48 3.81
C ASP A 185 -5.46 -7.20 2.44
N VAL A 186 -5.81 -5.94 2.17
CA VAL A 186 -6.36 -5.50 0.88
C VAL A 186 -5.29 -5.59 -0.21
N PHE A 187 -4.07 -5.13 0.05
CA PHE A 187 -2.97 -5.24 -0.91
C PHE A 187 -2.61 -6.70 -1.20
N HIS A 188 -2.47 -7.54 -0.17
CA HIS A 188 -2.21 -8.97 -0.37
C HIS A 188 -3.30 -9.62 -1.22
N LYS A 189 -4.58 -9.31 -0.97
CA LYS A 189 -5.69 -9.83 -1.77
C LYS A 189 -5.61 -9.38 -3.22
N LEU A 190 -5.28 -8.10 -3.44
CA LEU A 190 -5.08 -7.52 -4.76
C LEU A 190 -3.91 -8.19 -5.50
N ALA A 191 -2.80 -8.44 -4.81
CA ALA A 191 -1.61 -9.11 -5.35
C ALA A 191 -1.89 -10.56 -5.75
N LEU A 192 -2.60 -11.33 -4.91
CA LEU A 192 -3.04 -12.69 -5.23
C LEU A 192 -3.96 -12.70 -6.46
N ASN A 193 -4.93 -11.80 -6.52
CA ASN A 193 -5.84 -11.65 -7.66
C ASN A 193 -5.10 -11.26 -8.95
N PHE A 194 -4.11 -10.37 -8.83
CA PHE A 194 -3.28 -9.99 -9.98
C PHE A 194 -2.44 -11.17 -10.48
N SER A 195 -1.86 -11.95 -9.57
CA SER A 195 -1.13 -13.19 -9.89
C SER A 195 -2.03 -14.22 -10.62
N ASP A 196 -3.29 -14.36 -10.19
CA ASP A 196 -4.28 -15.20 -10.88
C ASP A 196 -4.54 -14.68 -12.30
N SER A 197 -4.75 -13.36 -12.44
CA SER A 197 -4.98 -12.71 -13.74
C SER A 197 -3.79 -12.88 -14.71
N LEU A 198 -2.55 -12.71 -14.24
CA LEU A 198 -1.36 -12.94 -15.07
C LEU A 198 -1.27 -14.38 -15.58
N SER A 199 -1.66 -15.34 -14.74
CA SER A 199 -1.70 -16.77 -15.05
C SER A 199 -2.95 -17.21 -15.83
N ASN A 200 -3.86 -16.28 -16.17
CA ASN A 200 -5.19 -16.53 -16.73
C ASN A 200 -6.02 -17.55 -15.90
N ARG A 201 -5.81 -17.58 -14.58
CA ARG A 201 -6.59 -18.38 -13.63
C ARG A 201 -7.83 -17.57 -13.18
N PRO A 202 -8.92 -18.22 -12.77
CA PRO A 202 -10.03 -17.52 -12.12
C PRO A 202 -9.56 -16.75 -10.88
N LEU A 203 -10.06 -15.53 -10.70
CA LEU A 203 -9.74 -14.73 -9.51
C LEU A 203 -10.15 -15.48 -8.24
N GLY A 204 -9.28 -15.51 -7.24
CA GLY A 204 -9.54 -16.21 -5.98
C GLY A 204 -8.86 -17.58 -5.88
N THR A 205 -8.29 -18.10 -6.98
CA THR A 205 -7.64 -19.41 -6.99
C THR A 205 -6.44 -19.43 -6.04
N SER A 206 -5.60 -18.39 -6.09
CA SER A 206 -4.42 -18.31 -5.22
C SER A 206 -4.78 -18.10 -3.74
N HIS A 207 -5.98 -17.60 -3.44
CA HIS A 207 -6.47 -17.46 -2.05
C HIS A 207 -6.75 -18.81 -1.41
N CYS A 208 -7.46 -19.70 -2.14
CA CYS A 208 -7.81 -21.03 -1.65
C CYS A 208 -6.56 -21.87 -1.36
N SER A 209 -5.55 -21.82 -2.25
CA SER A 209 -4.29 -22.54 -2.03
C SER A 209 -3.55 -22.07 -0.76
N ARG A 210 -3.55 -20.76 -0.48
CA ARG A 210 -2.89 -20.23 0.72
C ARG A 210 -3.64 -20.61 2.00
N ASN A 211 -4.96 -20.61 1.98
CA ASN A 211 -5.76 -21.03 3.13
C ASN A 211 -5.62 -22.53 3.40
N ASN A 212 -5.58 -23.37 2.36
CA ASN A 212 -5.35 -24.81 2.52
C ASN A 212 -3.97 -25.11 3.10
N LEU A 213 -2.91 -24.39 2.70
CA LEU A 213 -1.59 -24.49 3.31
C LEU A 213 -1.59 -24.09 4.80
N LEU A 214 -2.36 -23.05 5.16
CA LEU A 214 -2.50 -22.62 6.55
C LEU A 214 -3.33 -23.62 7.39
N GLU A 215 -4.35 -24.25 6.79
CA GLU A 215 -5.13 -25.34 7.42
C GLU A 215 -4.29 -26.62 7.58
N GLU A 216 -3.39 -26.93 6.65
CA GLU A 216 -2.42 -28.03 6.80
C GLU A 216 -1.37 -27.75 7.89
N LEU A 217 -1.08 -26.48 8.18
CA LEU A 217 -0.21 -26.07 9.29
C LEU A 217 -0.92 -26.09 10.65
N THR A 218 -2.25 -26.12 10.68
CA THR A 218 -3.01 -26.45 11.89
C THR A 218 -3.14 -27.97 11.99
N SER A 219 -2.08 -28.63 12.45
CA SER A 219 -2.13 -30.07 12.73
C SER A 219 -3.13 -30.37 13.87
N PRO A 220 -3.76 -31.57 13.90
CA PRO A 220 -4.66 -31.98 14.99
C PRO A 220 -3.99 -31.97 16.38
N GLU A 221 -2.66 -31.92 16.44
CA GLU A 221 -1.88 -31.85 17.69
C GLU A 221 -2.00 -30.47 18.38
N ILE A 222 -2.29 -29.39 17.62
CA ILE A 222 -2.56 -28.05 18.19
C ILE A 222 -3.95 -27.97 18.81
N ASP A 223 -4.95 -28.66 18.24
CA ASP A 223 -6.30 -28.70 18.80
C ASP A 223 -6.38 -29.56 20.07
N GLU A 224 -5.63 -30.67 20.15
CA GLU A 224 -5.48 -31.44 21.40
C GLU A 224 -4.83 -30.61 22.53
N LEU A 225 -3.86 -29.75 22.20
CA LEU A 225 -3.27 -28.82 23.17
C LEU A 225 -4.28 -27.77 23.63
N ARG A 226 -5.16 -27.29 22.75
CA ARG A 226 -6.21 -26.32 23.09
C ARG A 226 -7.23 -26.89 24.07
N ASP A 227 -7.62 -28.14 23.89
CA ASP A 227 -8.51 -28.86 24.80
C ASP A 227 -7.84 -29.18 26.15
N THR A 228 -6.53 -29.44 26.14
CA THR A 228 -5.76 -29.69 27.39
C THR A 228 -5.67 -28.44 28.27
N PHE A 229 -5.61 -27.24 27.69
CA PHE A 229 -5.58 -25.98 28.45
C PHE A 229 -6.97 -25.54 28.98
N GLN A 230 -8.07 -25.98 28.37
CA GLN A 230 -9.42 -25.72 28.91
C GLN A 230 -9.72 -26.54 30.18
N MET A 231 -8.99 -27.63 30.43
CA MET A 231 -9.21 -28.47 31.61
C MET A 231 -8.62 -27.88 32.91
N PHE A 232 -7.92 -26.74 32.84
CA PHE A 232 -7.31 -26.03 33.98
C PHE A 232 -8.02 -24.73 34.39
N THR A 233 -9.28 -24.51 34.01
CA THR A 233 -10.07 -23.45 34.65
C THR A 233 -10.53 -23.90 36.05
N PRO A 234 -10.06 -23.29 37.15
CA PRO A 234 -10.57 -23.60 38.48
C PRO A 234 -12.02 -23.09 38.58
N HIS A 235 -12.94 -23.99 38.90
CA HIS A 235 -14.31 -23.60 39.25
C HIS A 235 -14.29 -22.74 40.52
N SER A 236 -14.65 -21.46 40.40
CA SER A 236 -14.88 -20.59 41.55
C SER A 236 -16.15 -21.04 42.30
N PRO A 237 -16.13 -21.08 43.64
CA PRO A 237 -17.31 -21.51 44.39
C PRO A 237 -18.41 -20.45 44.37
N ASN A 238 -19.63 -20.92 44.11
CA ASN A 238 -20.89 -20.18 44.15
C ASN A 238 -21.07 -19.41 45.47
N VAL A 239 -21.24 -18.08 45.39
CA VAL A 239 -21.77 -17.26 46.49
C VAL A 239 -23.23 -16.95 46.19
N GLY A 240 -24.09 -17.44 47.08
CA GLY A 240 -25.53 -17.51 46.92
C GLY A 240 -26.27 -16.19 46.85
N THR A 241 -27.32 -16.20 46.04
CA THR A 241 -28.42 -15.24 45.99
C THR A 241 -29.14 -15.14 47.34
N ARG A 242 -29.17 -13.94 47.93
CA ARG A 242 -30.14 -13.56 48.98
C ARG A 242 -31.11 -12.52 48.41
N THR A 243 -32.37 -12.91 48.43
CA THR A 243 -33.58 -12.14 48.09
C THR A 243 -33.94 -11.10 49.14
N HIS A 244 -34.46 -9.93 48.73
CA HIS A 244 -35.63 -9.21 49.27
C HIS A 244 -35.78 -7.85 48.53
N ARG A 245 -36.81 -7.70 47.67
CA ARG A 245 -38.14 -7.05 47.89
C ARG A 245 -38.18 -5.52 47.72
N SER A 246 -38.72 -5.12 46.55
CA SER A 246 -39.82 -4.15 46.31
C SER A 246 -39.85 -2.78 47.01
N ALA A 247 -39.87 -1.71 46.21
CA ALA A 247 -40.96 -0.71 46.17
C ALA A 247 -40.84 0.22 44.95
N SER A 248 -41.97 0.38 44.26
CA SER A 248 -42.32 1.38 43.24
C SER A 248 -42.41 2.80 43.80
N VAL A 249 -42.27 3.85 42.96
CA VAL A 249 -43.22 4.98 42.78
C VAL A 249 -42.76 5.89 41.61
N ASP A 250 -43.76 6.40 40.91
CA ASP A 250 -43.85 7.14 39.64
C ASP A 250 -43.24 8.57 39.56
N LYS A 251 -43.05 9.00 38.30
CA LYS A 251 -43.31 10.29 37.61
C LYS A 251 -43.20 11.63 38.38
N ASP A 252 -42.53 12.64 37.80
CA ASP A 252 -43.14 13.64 36.88
C ASP A 252 -42.20 14.82 36.50
N ILE A 253 -42.19 15.14 35.20
CA ILE A 253 -42.32 16.43 34.47
C ILE A 253 -41.79 17.78 35.03
N SER A 254 -41.24 18.57 34.08
CA SER A 254 -41.03 20.05 34.01
C SER A 254 -39.62 20.55 34.41
N SER A 255 -38.97 21.52 33.78
CA SER A 255 -39.37 22.57 32.81
C SER A 255 -38.12 23.27 32.23
N ARG A 256 -38.27 23.84 31.01
CA ARG A 256 -37.71 25.10 30.45
C ARG A 256 -36.35 25.59 31.01
N GLY A 257 -35.27 25.77 30.25
CA GLY A 257 -35.14 26.47 28.96
C GLY A 257 -34.56 27.88 29.18
N LYS A 258 -33.35 28.17 28.66
CA LYS A 258 -32.94 29.44 28.00
C LYS A 258 -31.48 29.41 27.57
N ILE A 259 -31.29 29.60 26.26
CA ILE A 259 -30.04 29.94 25.58
C ILE A 259 -30.07 31.46 25.37
N SER A 260 -28.94 32.15 25.54
CA SER A 260 -28.73 33.48 24.95
C SER A 260 -27.33 33.58 24.37
N PHE A 261 -27.27 33.85 23.06
CA PHE A 261 -26.10 34.37 22.35
C PHE A 261 -26.04 35.89 22.54
N ALA A 262 -24.83 36.44 22.62
CA ALA A 262 -24.57 37.84 22.34
C ALA A 262 -23.31 37.93 21.45
N CYS A 263 -23.45 38.71 20.40
CA CYS A 263 -22.48 39.03 19.38
C CYS A 263 -22.15 40.52 19.55
N GLU A 264 -20.87 40.85 19.63
CA GLU A 264 -20.28 42.15 19.26
C GLU A 264 -18.85 41.87 18.77
#